data_AF-A0A3M1WS72-F1
#
_entry.id   AF-A0A3M1WS72-F1
#
_cell.length_a   1.000
_cell.length_b   1.000
_cell.length_c   1.000
_cell.angle_alpha   90.00
_cell.angle_beta   90.00
_cell.angle_gamma   90.00
#
_symmetry.space_group_name_H-M   'P 1'
#
loop_
_entity.id
_entity.type
_entity.pdbx_description
1 polymer ?
#
loop_
_entity_poly.entity_id
_entity_poly.type
_entity_poly.pdbx_seq_one_letter_code
_entity_poly.pdbx_strand_id
1 'polypeptide(L)'
;LSEPRYLDAAEATLKAGFDTLQNSPLAHAGMATALAEWLSPPLLVVLRGSEKALARVEQARSDYAPDLLVFPVPSEAQGLPAALQEKEPSAGIRAYPCRGMACSPPREGMEAVLELLGAD
;
A
#
# COMPACT_ATOMS: atom_id res chain seq x y z
N LEU A 1 -11.28 7.37 -7.16
CA LEU A 1 -11.50 8.61 -6.37
C LEU A 1 -10.13 9.18 -6.04
N SER A 2 -9.86 10.42 -6.46
CA SER A 2 -8.63 11.16 -6.15
C SER A 2 -9.04 12.54 -5.61
N GLU A 3 -9.89 12.52 -4.59
CA GLU A 3 -10.53 13.72 -4.05
C GLU A 3 -9.91 14.10 -2.70
N PRO A 4 -9.23 15.26 -2.60
CA PRO A 4 -8.48 15.64 -1.39
C PRO A 4 -9.38 15.81 -0.16
N ARG A 5 -10.67 16.15 -0.36
CA ARG A 5 -11.64 16.30 0.73
C ARG A 5 -11.77 15.08 1.65
N TYR A 6 -11.46 13.88 1.17
CA TYR A 6 -11.46 12.68 2.01
C TYR A 6 -10.25 12.61 2.94
N LEU A 7 -9.10 13.12 2.50
CA LEU A 7 -7.91 13.25 3.36
C LEU A 7 -8.13 14.34 4.41
N ASP A 8 -8.73 15.47 4.02
CA ASP A 8 -9.06 16.55 4.96
C ASP A 8 -10.06 16.07 6.02
N ALA A 9 -11.08 15.31 5.62
CA ALA A 9 -12.05 14.74 6.55
C ALA A 9 -11.43 13.71 7.49
N ALA A 10 -10.49 12.88 7.00
CA ALA A 10 -9.75 11.93 7.83
C ALA A 10 -8.90 12.65 8.88
N GLU A 11 -8.13 13.68 8.48
CA GLU A 11 -7.33 14.48 9.40
C GLU A 11 -8.21 15.18 10.46
N ALA A 12 -9.31 15.79 10.03
CA ALA A 12 -10.24 16.47 10.93
C ALA A 12 -10.84 15.49 11.96
N THR A 13 -11.18 14.26 11.54
CA THR A 13 -11.69 13.22 12.43
C THR A 13 -10.65 12.82 13.48
N LEU A 14 -9.39 12.64 13.07
CA LEU A 14 -8.29 12.33 13.99
C LEU A 14 -8.05 13.45 15.01
N LYS A 15 -8.06 14.71 14.56
CA LYS A 15 -7.93 15.88 15.45
C LYS A 15 -9.09 15.99 16.44
N ALA A 16 -10.32 15.77 15.99
CA ALA A 16 -11.51 15.90 16.83
C ALA A 16 -11.59 14.84 17.94
N GLY A 17 -11.14 13.61 17.69
CA GLY A 17 -11.17 12.53 18.69
C GLY A 17 -9.86 12.33 19.46
N PHE A 18 -8.86 13.19 19.26
CA PHE A 18 -7.54 13.00 19.86
C PHE A 18 -7.59 12.94 21.38
N ASP A 19 -8.29 13.87 22.02
CA ASP A 19 -8.40 13.91 23.49
C ASP A 19 -9.09 12.65 24.05
N THR A 20 -10.15 12.17 23.39
CA THR A 20 -10.85 10.95 23.79
C THR A 20 -10.00 9.70 23.60
N LEU A 21 -9.20 9.66 22.53
CA LEU A 21 -8.25 8.58 22.27
C LEU A 21 -7.15 8.55 23.34
N GLN A 22 -6.58 9.69 23.71
CA GLN A 22 -5.54 9.77 24.75
C GLN A 22 -6.06 9.30 26.11
N ASN A 23 -7.28 9.66 26.47
CA ASN A 23 -7.87 9.32 27.77
C ASN A 23 -8.35 7.86 27.84
N SER A 24 -8.70 7.23 26.72
CA SER A 24 -9.17 5.83 26.70
C SER A 24 -8.79 5.09 25.41
N PRO A 25 -7.50 4.76 25.21
CA PRO A 25 -7.04 4.14 23.96
C PRO A 25 -7.70 2.81 23.62
N LEU A 26 -7.92 1.96 24.64
CA LEU A 26 -8.52 0.63 24.45
C LEU A 26 -9.98 0.68 23.99
N ALA A 27 -10.72 1.74 24.34
CA ALA A 27 -12.10 1.95 23.88
C ALA A 27 -12.17 2.47 22.44
N HIS A 28 -11.03 2.91 21.87
CA HIS A 28 -10.93 3.58 20.57
C HIS A 28 -9.88 2.89 19.68
N ALA A 29 -9.78 1.56 19.74
CA ALA A 29 -8.73 0.81 19.04
C ALA A 29 -8.66 1.12 17.53
N GLY A 30 -9.81 1.25 16.84
CA GLY A 30 -9.83 1.64 15.42
C GLY A 30 -9.29 3.05 15.16
N MET A 31 -9.53 4.01 16.06
CA MET A 31 -8.98 5.36 15.97
C MET A 31 -7.48 5.37 16.28
N ALA A 32 -7.03 4.51 17.19
CA ALA A 32 -5.61 4.31 17.47
C ALA A 32 -4.87 3.78 16.22
N THR A 33 -5.44 2.78 15.54
CA THR A 33 -4.91 2.26 14.26
C THR A 33 -4.89 3.34 13.18
N ALA A 34 -6.00 4.06 13.00
CA ALA A 34 -6.09 5.13 12.01
C ALA A 34 -5.06 6.25 12.28
N LEU A 35 -4.84 6.61 13.54
CA LEU A 35 -3.81 7.59 13.91
C LEU A 35 -2.40 7.05 13.63
N ALA A 36 -2.14 5.77 13.92
CA ALA A 36 -0.86 5.14 13.63
C ALA A 36 -0.56 5.14 12.12
N GLU A 37 -1.55 4.76 11.28
CA GLU A 37 -1.43 4.81 9.82
C GLU A 37 -1.29 6.23 9.29
N TRP A 38 -1.92 7.23 9.93
CA TRP A 38 -1.77 8.63 9.54
C TRP A 38 -0.36 9.15 9.81
N LEU A 39 0.20 8.83 10.99
CA LEU A 39 1.53 9.26 11.41
C LEU A 39 2.65 8.48 10.70
N SER A 40 2.40 7.21 10.39
CA SER A 40 3.33 6.31 9.70
C SER A 40 2.58 5.53 8.61
N PRO A 41 2.40 6.13 7.41
CA PRO A 41 1.69 5.49 6.32
C PRO A 41 2.29 4.12 5.96
N PRO A 42 1.44 3.09 5.78
CA PRO A 42 1.92 1.77 5.39
C PRO A 42 2.63 1.82 4.04
N LEU A 43 3.52 0.87 3.81
CA LEU A 43 4.11 0.67 2.50
C LEU A 43 3.05 0.07 1.57
N LEU A 44 2.64 0.83 0.57
CA LEU A 44 1.80 0.36 -0.52
C LEU A 44 2.68 -0.11 -1.67
N VAL A 45 2.47 -1.31 -2.18
CA VAL A 45 3.20 -1.84 -3.33
C VAL A 45 2.21 -2.23 -4.43
N VAL A 46 2.23 -1.51 -5.54
CA VAL A 46 1.55 -1.95 -6.76
C VAL A 46 2.47 -2.90 -7.52
N LEU A 47 2.06 -4.14 -7.70
CA LEU A 47 2.81 -5.14 -8.48
C LEU A 47 2.23 -5.23 -9.89
N ARG A 48 3.08 -5.08 -10.90
CA ARG A 48 2.74 -5.29 -12.31
C ARG A 48 3.54 -6.45 -12.87
N GLY A 49 2.86 -7.41 -13.50
CA GLY A 49 3.50 -8.55 -14.13
C GLY A 49 2.47 -9.56 -14.64
N SER A 50 2.94 -10.63 -15.27
CA SER A 50 2.08 -11.75 -15.65
C SER A 50 1.42 -12.40 -14.43
N GLU A 51 0.25 -13.01 -14.60
CA GLU A 51 -0.44 -13.75 -13.53
C GLU A 51 0.48 -14.78 -12.84
N LYS A 52 1.31 -15.48 -13.62
CA LYS A 52 2.29 -16.43 -13.11
C LYS A 52 3.32 -15.78 -12.18
N ALA A 53 3.81 -14.59 -12.53
CA ALA A 53 4.77 -13.88 -11.70
C ALA A 53 4.12 -13.35 -10.41
N LEU A 54 2.88 -12.82 -10.51
CA LEU A 54 2.12 -12.34 -9.36
C LEU A 54 1.79 -13.49 -8.37
N ALA A 55 1.35 -14.64 -8.88
CA ALA A 55 1.09 -15.83 -8.07
C ALA A 55 2.34 -16.33 -7.34
N ARG A 56 3.51 -16.26 -7.99
CA ARG A 56 4.79 -16.63 -7.37
C ARG A 56 5.15 -15.71 -6.21
N VAL A 57 4.92 -14.40 -6.35
CA VAL A 57 5.13 -13.45 -5.24
C VAL A 57 4.18 -13.77 -4.09
N GLU A 58 2.90 -14.02 -4.37
CA GLU A 58 1.93 -14.33 -3.33
C GLU A 58 2.28 -15.62 -2.56
N GLN A 59 2.84 -16.62 -3.23
CA GLN A 59 3.30 -17.86 -2.60
C GLN A 59 4.53 -17.67 -1.71
N ALA A 60 5.43 -16.76 -2.07
CA ALA A 60 6.64 -16.46 -1.30
C ALA A 60 6.33 -15.61 -0.06
N ARG A 61 5.18 -14.93 -0.02
CA ARG A 61 4.75 -14.14 1.13
C ARG A 61 4.15 -15.05 2.21
N SER A 62 4.94 -15.46 3.18
CA SER A 62 4.46 -16.27 4.33
C SER A 62 4.14 -15.44 5.58
N ASP A 63 4.66 -14.21 5.66
CA ASP A 63 4.72 -13.50 6.93
C ASP A 63 3.65 -12.42 7.05
N TYR A 64 3.04 -12.34 8.23
CA TYR A 64 2.11 -11.26 8.56
C TYR A 64 2.87 -9.93 8.66
N ALA A 65 2.66 -9.06 7.67
CA ALA A 65 3.24 -7.72 7.60
C ALA A 65 2.11 -6.66 7.60
N PRO A 66 1.65 -6.18 8.77
CA PRO A 66 0.51 -5.27 8.87
C PRO A 66 0.75 -3.91 8.19
N ASP A 67 2.01 -3.46 8.14
CA ASP A 67 2.38 -2.17 7.54
C ASP A 67 2.68 -2.29 6.03
N LEU A 68 2.29 -3.40 5.40
CA LEU A 68 2.53 -3.69 3.98
C LEU A 68 1.23 -4.04 3.26
N LEU A 69 0.84 -3.20 2.31
CA LEU A 69 -0.32 -3.40 1.45
C LEU A 69 0.13 -3.70 0.02
N VAL A 70 -0.16 -4.89 -0.49
CA VAL A 70 0.26 -5.34 -1.82
C VAL A 70 -0.95 -5.42 -2.75
N PHE A 71 -0.84 -4.77 -3.90
CA PHE A 71 -1.88 -4.71 -4.92
C PHE A 71 -1.37 -5.33 -6.23
N PRO A 72 -1.66 -6.63 -6.47
CA PRO A 72 -1.31 -7.29 -7.73
C PRO A 72 -2.25 -6.82 -8.85
N VAL A 73 -1.65 -6.31 -9.93
CA VAL A 73 -2.36 -5.84 -11.13
C VAL A 73 -1.71 -6.49 -12.36
N PRO A 74 -2.41 -7.40 -13.06
CA PRO A 74 -1.87 -8.04 -14.26
C PRO A 74 -1.39 -7.04 -15.30
N SER A 75 -0.35 -7.40 -16.05
CA SER A 75 0.18 -6.56 -17.14
C SER A 75 -0.89 -6.18 -18.16
N GLU A 76 -1.81 -7.11 -18.42
CA GLU A 76 -2.89 -7.04 -19.41
C GLU A 76 -4.15 -6.35 -18.88
N ALA A 77 -4.17 -5.91 -17.61
CA ALA A 77 -5.34 -5.29 -17.01
C ALA A 77 -5.72 -3.99 -17.73
N GLN A 78 -6.99 -3.92 -18.15
CA GLN A 78 -7.55 -2.79 -18.90
C GLN A 78 -8.48 -1.96 -18.01
N GLY A 79 -8.81 -0.74 -18.46
CA GLY A 79 -9.74 0.14 -17.73
C GLY A 79 -9.20 0.62 -16.38
N LEU A 80 -7.88 0.59 -16.18
CA LEU A 80 -7.25 1.05 -14.96
C LEU A 80 -7.44 2.56 -14.78
N PRO A 81 -7.59 3.07 -13.54
CA PRO A 81 -7.48 4.50 -13.26
C PRO A 81 -6.12 5.06 -13.71
N ALA A 82 -6.06 6.35 -14.06
CA ALA A 82 -4.85 7.01 -14.58
C ALA A 82 -3.60 6.75 -13.70
N ALA A 83 -3.72 6.87 -12.38
CA ALA A 83 -2.62 6.62 -11.45
C ALA A 83 -2.05 5.18 -11.48
N LEU A 84 -2.83 4.20 -11.93
CA LEU A 84 -2.36 2.82 -12.16
C LEU A 84 -1.90 2.59 -13.61
N GLN A 85 -2.40 3.36 -14.57
CA GLN A 85 -1.90 3.33 -15.95
C GLN A 85 -0.45 3.83 -16.02
N GLU A 86 -0.11 4.89 -15.28
CA GLU A 86 1.25 5.45 -15.18
C GLU A 86 2.27 4.47 -14.57
N LYS A 87 1.78 3.44 -13.87
CA LYS A 87 2.59 2.36 -13.32
C LYS A 87 2.73 1.24 -14.35
N GLU A 88 3.49 1.50 -15.40
CA GLU A 88 3.63 0.58 -16.53
C GLU A 88 4.21 -0.80 -16.12
N PRO A 89 3.72 -1.90 -16.72
CA PRO A 89 4.32 -3.21 -16.51
C PRO A 89 5.74 -3.28 -17.08
N SER A 90 6.52 -4.28 -16.63
CA SER A 90 7.77 -4.69 -17.28
C SER A 90 7.56 -6.02 -18.01
N ALA A 91 8.58 -6.49 -18.75
CA ALA A 91 8.57 -7.82 -19.36
C ALA A 91 8.49 -8.97 -18.33
N GLY A 92 8.83 -8.70 -17.06
CA GLY A 92 8.80 -9.64 -15.96
C GLY A 92 7.83 -9.21 -14.87
N ILE A 93 8.37 -8.85 -13.72
CA ILE A 93 7.63 -8.25 -12.60
C ILE A 93 8.26 -6.91 -12.23
N ARG A 94 7.42 -5.95 -11.88
CA ARG A 94 7.80 -4.62 -11.42
C ARG A 94 6.95 -4.23 -10.22
N ALA A 95 7.60 -3.74 -9.17
CA ALA A 95 6.94 -3.22 -7.98
C ALA A 95 7.08 -1.68 -7.91
N TYR A 96 5.98 -1.01 -7.59
CA TYR A 96 5.95 0.43 -7.31
C TYR A 96 5.68 0.66 -5.82
N PRO A 97 6.74 0.82 -5.01
CA PRO A 97 6.61 1.14 -3.59
C PRO A 97 6.20 2.60 -3.37
N CYS A 98 5.13 2.79 -2.59
CA CYS A 98 4.54 4.08 -2.28
C CYS A 98 4.30 4.22 -0.78
N ARG A 99 4.54 5.43 -0.25
CA ARG A 99 4.20 5.82 1.13
C ARG A 99 3.49 7.16 1.11
N GLY A 100 2.33 7.23 1.74
CA GLY A 100 1.46 8.41 1.66
C GLY A 100 1.11 8.73 0.20
N MET A 101 1.42 9.95 -0.24
CA MET A 101 1.11 10.44 -1.59
C MET A 101 2.26 10.31 -2.60
N ALA A 102 3.37 9.66 -2.21
CA ALA A 102 4.57 9.58 -3.05
C ALA A 102 4.99 8.13 -3.29
N CYS A 103 5.50 7.86 -4.49
CA CYS A 103 6.14 6.59 -4.82
C CYS A 103 7.63 6.80 -5.04
N SER A 104 8.42 5.84 -4.58
CA SER A 104 9.85 5.78 -4.87
C SER A 104 10.08 5.03 -6.19
N PRO A 105 11.31 5.04 -6.75
CA PRO A 105 11.60 4.36 -8.01
C PRO A 105 11.18 2.89 -8.00
N PRO A 106 10.73 2.33 -9.13
CA PRO A 106 10.28 0.95 -9.18
C PRO A 106 11.41 -0.04 -8.87
N ARG A 107 11.04 -1.23 -8.39
CA ARG A 107 11.92 -2.41 -8.31
C ARG A 107 11.56 -3.37 -9.42
N GLU A 108 12.56 -3.89 -10.12
CA GLU A 108 12.36 -4.79 -11.25
C GLU A 108 13.00 -6.15 -11.01
N GLY A 109 12.33 -7.20 -11.47
CA GLY A 109 12.79 -8.57 -11.30
C GLY A 109 12.32 -9.20 -10.00
N MET A 110 12.23 -10.53 -9.98
CA MET A 110 11.65 -11.29 -8.87
C MET A 110 12.43 -11.06 -7.56
N GLU A 111 13.76 -11.12 -7.61
CA GLU A 111 14.63 -10.97 -6.43
C GLU A 111 14.42 -9.62 -5.73
N ALA A 112 14.54 -8.51 -6.47
CA ALA A 112 14.34 -7.17 -5.92
C ALA A 112 12.91 -6.91 -5.42
N VAL A 113 11.91 -7.60 -5.99
CA VAL A 113 10.53 -7.54 -5.53
C VAL A 113 10.34 -8.32 -4.23
N LEU A 114 10.90 -9.51 -4.11
CA LEU A 114 10.82 -10.30 -2.88
C LEU A 114 11.56 -9.62 -1.72
N GLU A 115 12.76 -9.07 -1.99
CA GLU A 115 13.52 -8.28 -1.02
C GLU A 115 12.71 -7.07 -0.51
N LEU A 116 12.07 -6.33 -1.42
CA LEU A 116 11.20 -5.21 -1.05
C LEU A 116 10.03 -5.63 -0.14
N LEU A 117 9.51 -6.83 -0.35
CA LEU A 117 8.35 -7.36 0.37
C LEU A 117 8.74 -8.08 1.67
N GLY A 118 10.03 -8.27 1.95
CA GLY A 118 10.51 -9.08 3.06
C GLY A 118 10.07 -10.55 2.94
N ALA A 119 10.00 -11.07 1.71
CA ALA A 119 9.67 -12.45 1.41
C ALA A 119 10.94 -13.24 1.07
N ASP A 120 11.09 -14.43 1.67
CA ASP A 120 12.23 -15.36 1.45
C ASP A 120 11.95 -16.37 0.31
#